data_AF-A0A2M7FH70-F1
#
_entry.id   AF-A0A2M7FH70-F1
#
_cell.length_a   1.000
_cell.length_b   1.000
_cell.length_c   1.000
_cell.angle_alpha   90.00
_cell.angle_beta   90.00
_cell.angle_gamma   90.00
#
_symmetry.space_group_name_H-M   'P 1'
#
loop_
_entity.id
_entity.type
_entity.pdbx_description
1 polymer ?
#
loop_
_entity_poly.entity_id
_entity_poly.type
_entity_poly.pdbx_seq_one_letter_code
_entity_poly.pdbx_strand_id
1 'polypeptide(L)'
;SDAVLQSGAENKLEFNVKLSPRGNHLHIYIDNQDPIIERNVAHCPCSVALPKLTPGKHVIVIKEATSGHAMTGVERSVTVTVK
;
A
#
# COMPACT_ATOMS: atom_id res chain seq x y z
N SER A 1 -8.76 -12.85 6.11
CA SER A 1 -9.43 -13.21 4.85
C SER A 1 -8.67 -12.53 3.74
N ASP A 2 -8.24 -13.26 2.71
CA ASP A 2 -7.62 -12.63 1.53
C ASP A 2 -8.71 -11.89 0.74
N ALA A 3 -8.44 -10.64 0.33
CA ALA A 3 -9.39 -9.89 -0.48
C ALA A 3 -9.35 -10.39 -1.93
N VAL A 4 -10.51 -10.38 -2.60
CA VAL A 4 -10.60 -10.74 -4.03
C VAL A 4 -10.78 -9.47 -4.86
N LEU A 5 -9.91 -9.28 -5.84
CA LEU A 5 -9.91 -8.13 -6.77
C LEU A 5 -10.29 -8.60 -8.18
N GLN A 6 -10.88 -7.72 -8.98
CA GLN A 6 -11.20 -8.01 -10.38
C GLN A 6 -10.00 -7.65 -11.28
N SER A 7 -9.59 -8.58 -12.14
CA SER A 7 -8.53 -8.34 -13.12
C SER A 7 -8.98 -7.31 -14.17
N GLY A 8 -8.04 -6.49 -14.63
CA GLY A 8 -8.29 -5.47 -15.65
C GLY A 8 -9.11 -4.26 -15.20
N ALA A 9 -9.78 -4.33 -14.04
CA ALA A 9 -10.47 -3.22 -13.41
C ALA A 9 -9.51 -2.31 -12.63
N GLU A 10 -9.89 -1.05 -12.47
CA GLU A 10 -9.21 -0.15 -11.53
C GLU A 10 -9.58 -0.54 -10.10
N ASN A 11 -8.63 -1.14 -9.39
CA ASN A 11 -8.78 -1.50 -7.98
C ASN A 11 -8.16 -0.41 -7.11
N LYS A 12 -8.67 -0.24 -5.88
CA LYS A 12 -8.14 0.74 -4.92
C LYS A 12 -7.80 0.05 -3.60
N LEU A 13 -6.73 0.52 -2.97
CA LEU A 13 -6.37 0.17 -1.61
C LEU A 13 -6.87 1.28 -0.67
N GLU A 14 -7.80 0.93 0.21
CA GLU A 14 -8.33 1.83 1.23
C GLU A 14 -7.77 1.47 2.61
N PHE A 15 -7.33 2.47 3.36
CA PHE A 15 -6.73 2.25 4.67
C PHE A 15 -6.81 3.49 5.57
N ASN A 16 -6.76 3.24 6.87
CA ASN A 16 -6.50 4.26 7.87
C ASN A 16 -5.04 4.12 8.33
N VAL A 17 -4.35 5.23 8.47
CA VAL A 17 -2.99 5.25 9.00
C VAL A 17 -2.85 6.32 10.07
N LYS A 18 -2.07 6.00 11.09
CA LYS A 18 -1.49 6.96 12.01
C LYS A 18 0.01 6.72 12.00
N LEU A 19 0.75 7.71 11.54
CA LEU A 19 2.20 7.60 11.47
C LEU A 19 2.82 7.54 12.87
N SER A 20 3.96 6.86 12.97
CA SER A 20 4.83 6.91 14.13
C SER A 20 5.44 8.32 14.27
N PRO A 21 6.00 8.68 15.45
CA PRO A 21 6.59 10.01 15.65
C PRO A 21 7.69 10.41 14.67
N ARG A 22 8.36 9.44 14.03
CA ARG A 22 9.39 9.68 13.01
C ARG A 22 8.89 9.43 11.58
N GLY A 23 7.66 8.94 11.43
CA GLY A 23 7.03 8.69 10.14
C GLY A 23 6.69 9.98 9.42
N ASN A 24 6.71 9.92 8.09
CA ASN A 24 6.42 11.05 7.21
C ASN A 24 5.48 10.67 6.06
N HIS A 25 5.75 9.55 5.38
CA HIS A 25 4.94 9.10 4.25
C HIS A 25 5.00 7.56 4.13
N LEU A 26 4.22 7.01 3.21
CA LEU A 26 4.13 5.56 3.00
C LEU A 26 4.71 5.16 1.65
N HIS A 27 5.36 4.01 1.64
CA HIS A 27 5.76 3.28 0.45
C HIS A 27 4.88 2.03 0.34
N ILE A 28 4.09 1.95 -0.72
CA ILE A 28 3.17 0.83 -0.97
C ILE A 28 3.77 -0.03 -2.07
N TYR A 29 4.31 -1.18 -1.69
CA TYR A 29 4.90 -2.16 -2.59
C TYR A 29 3.85 -3.17 -3.02
N ILE A 30 3.90 -3.57 -4.29
CA ILE A 30 3.12 -4.68 -4.83
C ILE A 30 4.13 -5.70 -5.37
N ASP A 31 4.16 -6.89 -4.80
CA ASP A 31 5.12 -7.95 -5.13
C ASP A 31 6.59 -7.50 -5.13
N ASN A 32 6.95 -6.60 -4.19
CA ASN A 32 8.28 -6.01 -4.05
C ASN A 32 8.79 -5.21 -5.28
N GLN A 33 7.89 -4.76 -6.15
CA GLN A 33 8.21 -3.82 -7.25
C GLN A 33 8.32 -2.38 -6.75
N ASP A 34 8.62 -1.43 -7.65
CA ASP A 34 8.72 -0.01 -7.31
C ASP A 34 7.48 0.48 -6.54
N PRO A 35 7.66 1.20 -5.42
CA PRO A 35 6.56 1.54 -4.55
C PRO A 35 5.74 2.70 -5.11
N ILE A 36 4.44 2.67 -4.83
CA ILE A 36 3.60 3.87 -4.87
C ILE A 36 3.93 4.69 -3.61
N ILE A 37 4.24 5.98 -3.79
CA ILE A 37 4.58 6.89 -2.70
C ILE A 37 3.33 7.69 -2.31
N GLU A 38 2.80 7.44 -1.11
CA GLU A 38 1.63 8.14 -0.58
C GLU A 38 2.04 9.14 0.51
N ARG A 39 1.91 10.43 0.21
CA ARG A 39 2.29 11.54 1.10
C ARG A 39 1.09 12.20 1.78
N ASN A 40 -0.10 12.03 1.23
CA ASN A 40 -1.33 12.60 1.75
C ASN A 40 -1.94 11.69 2.83
N VAL A 41 -1.20 11.54 3.93
CA VAL A 41 -1.55 10.65 5.05
C VAL A 41 -2.02 11.39 6.30
N ALA A 42 -2.20 12.71 6.20
CA ALA A 42 -2.69 13.55 7.30
C ALA A 42 -4.21 13.47 7.49
N HIS A 43 -4.96 13.04 6.46
CA HIS A 43 -6.43 13.11 6.42
C HIS A 43 -7.08 11.80 5.93
N CYS A 44 -6.60 10.64 6.42
CA CYS A 44 -7.24 9.37 6.09
C CYS A 44 -8.69 9.27 6.65
N PRO A 45 -9.60 8.46 6.04
CA PRO A 45 -9.33 7.29 5.22
C PRO A 45 -8.65 7.63 3.90
N CYS A 46 -7.53 6.97 3.65
CA CYS A 46 -6.71 7.15 2.46
C CYS A 46 -7.11 6.12 1.41
N SER A 47 -7.03 6.52 0.13
CA SER A 47 -7.38 5.66 -1.00
C SER A 47 -6.32 5.81 -2.09
N VAL A 48 -5.68 4.72 -2.45
CA VAL A 48 -4.61 4.69 -3.47
C VAL A 48 -5.04 3.77 -4.61
N ALA A 49 -4.98 4.27 -5.84
CA ALA A 49 -5.23 3.45 -7.02
C ALA A 49 -4.13 2.40 -7.17
N LEU A 50 -4.52 1.14 -7.33
CA LEU A 50 -3.60 0.06 -7.66
C LEU A 50 -3.42 -0.01 -9.18
N PRO A 51 -2.20 -0.33 -9.68
CA PRO A 51 -2.01 -0.65 -11.07
C PRO A 51 -2.87 -1.85 -11.48
N LYS A 52 -3.07 -2.05 -12.79
CA LYS A 52 -3.73 -3.25 -13.28
C LYS A 52 -2.91 -4.48 -12.90
N LEU A 53 -3.49 -5.31 -12.03
CA LEU A 53 -2.87 -6.55 -11.58
C LEU A 53 -3.30 -7.71 -12.49
N THR A 54 -2.35 -8.60 -12.78
CA THR A 54 -2.62 -9.85 -13.48
C THR A 54 -3.45 -10.79 -12.60
N PRO A 55 -4.20 -11.75 -13.15
CA PRO A 55 -4.84 -12.79 -12.35
C PRO A 55 -3.80 -13.57 -11.53
N GLY A 56 -4.11 -13.84 -10.26
CA GLY A 56 -3.20 -14.54 -9.35
C GLY A 56 -3.13 -13.95 -7.94
N LYS A 57 -2.23 -14.49 -7.13
CA LYS A 57 -1.99 -14.05 -5.76
C LYS A 57 -0.95 -12.94 -5.76
N HIS A 58 -1.27 -11.83 -5.10
CA HIS A 58 -0.38 -10.68 -4.96
C HIS A 58 -0.21 -10.31 -3.48
N VAL A 59 0.96 -9.76 -3.14
CA VAL A 59 1.23 -9.24 -1.79
C VAL A 59 1.44 -7.74 -1.87
N ILE A 60 0.61 -7.02 -1.13
CA ILE A 60 0.72 -5.58 -0.95
C ILE A 60 1.38 -5.33 0.41
N VAL A 61 2.50 -4.60 0.42
CA VAL A 61 3.21 -4.23 1.65
C VAL A 61 3.25 -2.72 1.78
N ILE A 62 2.67 -2.19 2.85
CA ILE A 62 2.69 -0.77 3.19
C ILE A 62 3.80 -0.57 4.21
N LYS A 63 4.82 0.22 3.87
CA LYS A 63 5.94 0.55 4.75
C LYS A 63 5.94 2.04 5.07
N GLU A 64 6.21 2.38 6.32
CA GLU A 64 6.39 3.76 6.72
C GLU A 64 7.83 4.24 6.49
N ALA A 65 7.94 5.44 5.93
CA ALA A 65 9.20 6.12 5.67
C ALA A 65 9.31 7.42 6.46
N THR A 66 10.54 7.76 6.84
CA THR A 66 10.91 9.08 7.40
C THR A 66 10.97 10.15 6.31
N SER A 67 11.10 11.42 6.69
CA SER A 67 11.29 12.52 5.72
C SER A 67 12.57 12.39 4.89
N GLY A 68 13.60 11.72 5.41
CA GLY A 68 14.84 11.38 4.72
C GLY A 68 14.80 10.05 3.97
N HIS A 69 13.61 9.52 3.67
CA HIS A 69 13.37 8.28 2.90
C HIS A 69 13.93 6.97 3.52
N ALA A 70 14.42 7.01 4.75
CA ALA A 70 14.73 5.79 5.50
C ALA A 70 13.43 5.12 5.98
N MET A 71 13.32 3.79 5.87
CA MET A 71 12.18 3.03 6.41
C MET A 71 12.22 3.04 7.95
N THR A 72 11.07 3.22 8.60
CA THR A 72 10.99 3.25 10.07
C THR A 72 10.99 1.85 10.70
N GLY A 73 10.69 0.82 9.90
CA GLY A 73 10.46 -0.56 10.34
C GLY A 73 8.99 -0.87 10.63
N VAL A 74 8.11 0.13 10.64
CA VAL A 74 6.66 -0.07 10.71
C VAL A 74 6.16 -0.50 9.34
N GLU A 75 5.54 -1.67 9.26
CA GLU A 75 4.96 -2.18 8.03
C GLU A 75 3.70 -3.02 8.26
N ARG A 76 2.88 -3.13 7.21
CA ARG A 76 1.71 -4.01 7.16
C ARG A 76 1.62 -4.68 5.81
N SER A 77 1.34 -5.97 5.83
CA SER A 77 1.16 -6.77 4.61
C SER A 77 -0.28 -7.25 4.48
N VAL A 78 -0.80 -7.20 3.25
CA VAL A 78 -2.09 -7.75 2.88
C VAL A 78 -1.89 -8.62 1.66
N THR A 79 -2.48 -9.81 1.69
CA THR A 79 -2.51 -10.73 0.55
C THR A 79 -3.85 -10.59 -0.15
N VAL A 80 -3.81 -10.49 -1.48
CA VAL A 80 -5.00 -10.40 -2.33
C VAL A 80 -4.95 -11.44 -3.43
N THR A 81 -6.11 -11.87 -3.89
CA THR A 81 -6.24 -12.73 -5.08
C THR A 81 -6.99 -11.97 -6.16
N VAL A 82 -6.35 -11.75 -7.30
CA VAL A 82 -6.96 -11.13 -8.48
C VAL A 82 -7.56 -12.23 -9.35
N LYS A 83 -8.83 -12.09 -9.72
CA LYS A 83 -9.55 -13.03 -10.58
C LYS A 83 -9.97 -12.38 -11.88
#